data_AF-A0A7S1SWZ8-F1
#
_entry.id   AF-A0A7S1SWZ8-F1
#
_cell.length_a   1.000
_cell.length_b   1.000
_cell.length_c   1.000
_cell.angle_alpha   90.00
_cell.angle_beta   90.00
_cell.angle_gamma   90.00
#
_symmetry.space_group_name_H-M   'P 1'
#
loop_
_entity.id
_entity.type
_entity.pdbx_description
1 polymer ?
#
loop_
_entity_poly.entity_id
_entity_poly.type
_entity_poly.pdbx_seq_one_letter_code
_entity_poly.pdbx_strand_id
1 'polypeptide(L)'
;DLITRWAAIEERSRAVTAVWTGFNFGNMMGLLVAPFCVARWGWESVFYVFGTLGLVWSLGWYLINRGTPLPSKAACSRFEYVRAGEALKRIQEEEAERAANRHSEKIPYRAFFKVPAFWSMIIVHFGENWGKFTLMAWMPIYYKATLGLGLGWCSVLSILPYVLGICVSTTGAAIA
;
A
#
# COMPACT_ATOMS: atom_id res chain seq x y z
N ASP A 1 -3.86 -8.30 -8.51
CA ASP A 1 -4.33 -8.92 -9.77
C ASP A 1 -4.94 -8.01 -10.82
N LEU A 2 -5.64 -6.91 -10.50
CA LEU A 2 -6.12 -6.00 -11.55
C LEU A 2 -5.00 -5.16 -12.17
N ILE A 3 -4.13 -4.57 -11.36
CA ILE A 3 -3.00 -3.73 -11.83
C ILE A 3 -2.02 -4.55 -12.68
N THR A 4 -1.79 -5.82 -12.32
CA THR A 4 -0.90 -6.72 -13.06
C THR A 4 -1.46 -7.14 -14.42
N ARG A 5 -2.79 -7.12 -14.59
CA ARG A 5 -3.46 -7.43 -15.87
C ARG A 5 -3.52 -6.24 -16.83
N TRP A 6 -3.50 -5.01 -16.32
CA TRP A 6 -3.71 -3.80 -17.11
C TRP A 6 -2.45 -2.94 -17.31
N ALA A 7 -1.45 -3.03 -16.42
CA ALA A 7 -0.21 -2.26 -16.51
C ALA A 7 0.98 -3.14 -16.93
N ALA A 8 1.75 -2.66 -17.91
CA ALA A 8 3.04 -3.22 -18.31
C ALA A 8 4.02 -3.23 -17.13
N ILE A 9 4.99 -4.15 -17.12
CA ILE A 9 5.89 -4.40 -15.98
C ILE A 9 6.62 -3.11 -15.55
N GLU A 10 7.01 -2.27 -16.50
CA GLU A 10 7.68 -0.99 -16.22
C GLU A 10 6.73 0.08 -15.61
N GLU A 11 5.42 0.00 -15.86
CA GLU A 11 4.44 0.98 -15.39
C GLU A 11 3.69 0.56 -14.12
N ARG A 12 3.86 -0.69 -13.68
CA ARG A 12 3.21 -1.21 -12.46
C ARG A 12 3.59 -0.42 -11.22
N SER A 13 4.84 0.01 -11.10
CA SER A 13 5.29 0.85 -9.97
C SER A 13 4.55 2.18 -9.94
N ARG A 14 4.37 2.84 -11.10
CA ARG A 14 3.62 4.10 -11.25
C ARG A 14 2.13 3.92 -10.97
N ALA A 15 1.54 2.81 -11.41
CA ALA A 15 0.15 2.50 -11.10
C ALA A 15 -0.06 2.25 -9.60
N VAL A 16 0.86 1.53 -8.95
CA VAL A 16 0.81 1.29 -7.51
C VAL A 16 1.00 2.58 -6.71
N THR A 17 1.94 3.45 -7.10
CA THR A 17 2.12 4.74 -6.42
C THR A 17 0.90 5.63 -6.62
N ALA A 18 0.29 5.67 -7.81
CA ALA A 18 -0.94 6.43 -8.05
C ALA A 18 -2.11 5.95 -7.16
N VAL A 19 -2.27 4.63 -7.00
CA VAL A 19 -3.29 4.04 -6.10
C VAL A 19 -3.01 4.44 -4.65
N TRP A 20 -1.75 4.38 -4.22
CA TRP A 20 -1.34 4.78 -2.88
C TRP A 20 -1.54 6.28 -2.62
N THR A 21 -1.26 7.13 -3.60
CA THR A 21 -1.52 8.57 -3.53
C THR A 21 -3.03 8.83 -3.42
N GLY A 22 -3.84 8.15 -4.23
CA GLY A 22 -5.30 8.25 -4.15
C GLY A 22 -5.85 7.81 -2.79
N PHE A 23 -5.31 6.74 -2.21
CA PHE A 23 -5.67 6.30 -0.85
C PHE A 23 -5.35 7.37 0.21
N ASN A 24 -4.13 7.92 0.20
CA ASN A 24 -3.75 8.96 1.15
C ASN A 24 -4.58 10.24 0.98
N PHE A 25 -4.85 10.63 -0.25
CA PHE A 25 -5.71 11.79 -0.56
C PHE A 25 -7.15 11.58 -0.06
N GLY A 26 -7.71 10.39 -0.28
CA GLY A 26 -9.02 10.02 0.25
C GLY A 26 -9.09 10.06 1.78
N ASN A 27 -8.03 9.61 2.46
CA ASN A 27 -7.96 9.69 3.92
C ASN A 27 -7.89 11.14 4.41
N MET A 28 -7.05 11.98 3.79
CA MET A 28 -6.97 13.41 4.10
C MET A 28 -8.32 14.10 3.91
N MET A 29 -9.01 13.83 2.81
CA MET A 29 -10.33 14.39 2.55
C MET A 29 -11.38 13.86 3.51
N GLY A 30 -11.32 12.58 3.86
CA GLY A 30 -12.17 11.94 4.85
C GLY A 30 -12.09 12.64 6.21
N LEU A 31 -10.86 12.88 6.68
CA LEU A 31 -10.59 13.54 7.95
C LEU A 31 -10.95 15.04 7.97
N LEU A 32 -11.00 15.70 6.83
CA LEU A 32 -11.45 17.10 6.73
C LEU A 32 -12.97 17.22 6.66
N VAL A 33 -13.61 16.35 5.89
CA VAL A 33 -15.05 16.38 5.64
C VAL A 33 -15.83 15.81 6.84
N ALA A 34 -15.33 14.75 7.48
CA ALA A 34 -16.07 14.12 8.57
C ALA A 34 -16.34 15.08 9.75
N PRO A 35 -15.36 15.81 10.33
CA PRO A 35 -15.63 16.75 11.42
C PRO A 35 -16.55 17.90 11.01
N PHE A 36 -16.41 18.39 9.77
CA PHE A 36 -17.29 19.43 9.24
C PHE A 36 -18.75 18.96 9.14
N CYS A 37 -18.96 17.74 8.64
CA CYS A 37 -20.28 17.12 8.58
C CYS A 37 -20.88 16.92 9.98
N VAL A 38 -20.10 16.41 10.94
CA VAL A 38 -20.56 16.23 12.33
C VAL A 38 -20.95 17.57 12.96
N ALA A 39 -20.14 18.61 12.78
CA ALA A 39 -20.39 19.93 13.37
C ALA A 39 -21.65 20.61 12.85
N ARG A 40 -22.03 20.38 11.57
CA ARG A 40 -23.17 21.05 10.95
C ARG A 40 -24.47 20.25 10.99
N TRP A 41 -24.38 18.93 10.84
CA TRP A 41 -25.53 18.04 10.60
C TRP A 41 -25.58 16.81 11.52
N GLY A 42 -24.70 16.73 12.52
CA GLY A 42 -24.65 15.61 13.45
C GLY A 42 -23.88 14.41 12.90
N TRP A 43 -23.68 13.41 13.75
CA TRP A 43 -22.80 12.27 13.49
C TRP A 43 -23.36 11.31 12.43
N GLU A 44 -24.69 11.20 12.28
CA GLU A 44 -25.30 10.33 11.26
C GLU A 44 -24.97 10.79 9.83
N SER A 45 -24.75 12.10 9.64
CA SER A 45 -24.49 12.70 8.32
C SER A 45 -23.26 12.13 7.61
N VAL A 46 -22.25 11.72 8.37
CA VAL A 46 -21.02 11.12 7.84
C VAL A 46 -21.33 9.81 7.11
N PHE A 47 -22.21 8.97 7.67
CA PHE A 47 -22.60 7.71 7.05
C PHE A 47 -23.36 7.93 5.75
N TYR A 48 -24.26 8.92 5.72
CA TYR A 48 -25.00 9.25 4.51
C TYR A 48 -24.08 9.81 3.41
N VAL A 49 -23.16 10.73 3.74
CA VAL A 49 -22.26 11.34 2.76
C VAL A 49 -21.25 10.34 2.20
N PHE A 50 -20.50 9.63 3.06
CA PHE A 50 -19.51 8.66 2.59
C PHE A 50 -20.16 7.41 2.00
N GLY A 51 -21.30 6.97 2.53
CA GLY A 51 -22.04 5.82 2.02
C GLY A 51 -22.60 6.06 0.62
N THR A 52 -23.26 7.21 0.41
CA THR A 52 -23.80 7.56 -0.93
C THR A 52 -22.67 7.78 -1.95
N LEU A 53 -21.58 8.45 -1.57
CA LEU A 53 -20.43 8.66 -2.44
C LEU A 53 -19.77 7.32 -2.84
N GLY A 54 -19.66 6.38 -1.90
CA GLY A 54 -19.17 5.02 -2.17
C GLY A 54 -20.09 4.22 -3.08
N LEU A 55 -21.41 4.34 -2.91
CA LEU A 55 -22.39 3.68 -3.79
C LEU A 55 -22.36 4.25 -5.22
N VAL A 56 -22.31 5.57 -5.36
CA VAL A 56 -22.20 6.24 -6.67
C VAL A 56 -20.90 5.83 -7.37
N TRP A 57 -19.78 5.84 -6.65
CA TRP A 57 -18.50 5.39 -7.20
C TRP A 57 -18.53 3.93 -7.63
N SER A 58 -19.08 3.04 -6.79
CA SER A 58 -19.19 1.62 -7.09
C SER A 58 -20.07 1.35 -8.31
N LEU A 59 -21.19 2.08 -8.43
CA LEU A 59 -22.07 1.98 -9.58
C LEU A 59 -21.40 2.51 -10.86
N GLY A 60 -20.70 3.65 -10.77
CA GLY A 60 -19.91 4.18 -11.88
C GLY A 60 -18.84 3.20 -12.34
N TRP A 61 -18.11 2.60 -11.40
CA TRP A 61 -17.11 1.56 -11.69
C TRP A 61 -17.73 0.33 -12.35
N TYR A 62 -18.90 -0.12 -11.86
CA TYR A 62 -19.64 -1.24 -12.45
C TYR A 62 -20.09 -0.95 -13.89
N LEU A 63 -20.58 0.26 -14.17
CA LEU A 63 -21.02 0.67 -15.50
C LEU A 63 -19.84 0.79 -16.48
N ILE A 64 -18.72 1.36 -16.05
CA ILE A 64 -17.51 1.49 -16.89
C ILE A 64 -16.95 0.11 -17.24
N ASN A 65 -16.82 -0.80 -16.27
CA ASN A 65 -16.23 -2.12 -16.51
C ASN A 65 -17.15 -3.09 -17.24
N ARG A 66 -18.45 -2.80 -17.35
CA ARG A 66 -19.37 -3.59 -18.19
C ARG A 66 -19.15 -3.36 -19.69
N GLY A 67 -18.63 -2.19 -20.08
CA GLY A 67 -18.47 -1.79 -21.47
C GLY A 67 -17.08 -2.05 -22.06
N THR A 68 -16.08 -2.34 -21.23
CA THR A 68 -14.71 -2.57 -21.70
C THR A 68 -14.49 -4.06 -21.92
N PRO A 69 -14.47 -4.56 -23.18
CA PRO A 69 -13.88 -5.87 -23.41
C PRO A 69 -12.44 -5.79 -22.91
N LEU A 70 -12.02 -6.77 -22.10
CA LEU A 70 -10.61 -6.98 -21.77
C LEU A 70 -9.81 -6.72 -23.04
N PRO A 71 -8.82 -5.80 -23.06
CA PRO A 71 -8.04 -5.58 -24.24
C PRO A 71 -7.38 -6.92 -24.57
N SER A 72 -7.93 -7.60 -25.60
CA SER A 72 -7.16 -8.58 -26.31
C SER A 72 -5.92 -7.84 -26.80
N LYS A 73 -4.80 -8.55 -26.89
CA LYS A 73 -3.43 -8.06 -27.13
C LYS A 73 -3.23 -7.24 -28.44
N ALA A 74 -4.29 -6.75 -29.08
CA ALA A 74 -4.31 -6.17 -30.41
C ALA A 74 -4.46 -4.63 -30.48
N ALA A 75 -4.72 -3.93 -29.37
CA ALA A 75 -5.02 -2.49 -29.40
C ALA A 75 -3.90 -1.58 -28.85
N CYS A 76 -2.66 -1.75 -29.33
CA CYS A 76 -1.64 -0.71 -29.15
C CYS A 76 -0.85 -0.48 -30.45
N SER A 77 -0.84 0.78 -30.88
CA SER A 77 -0.41 1.29 -32.18
C SER A 77 1.11 1.26 -32.41
N ARG A 78 1.55 0.23 -33.12
CA ARG A 78 2.36 0.20 -34.37
C ARG A 78 3.48 1.22 -34.72
N PHE A 79 4.21 1.96 -33.88
CA PHE A 79 5.44 2.60 -34.41
C PHE A 79 6.72 2.67 -33.57
N GLU A 80 6.77 2.24 -32.31
CA GLU A 80 8.02 2.27 -31.51
C GLU A 80 8.39 0.97 -30.77
N TYR A 81 7.77 -0.16 -31.14
CA TYR A 81 7.95 -1.45 -30.43
C TYR A 81 8.84 -2.50 -31.14
N VAL A 82 9.39 -2.23 -32.32
CA VAL A 82 10.08 -3.29 -33.09
C VAL A 82 11.41 -3.72 -32.47
N ARG A 83 12.11 -2.87 -31.71
CA ARG A 83 13.40 -3.22 -31.10
C ARG A 83 13.32 -3.60 -29.61
N ALA A 84 12.36 -3.05 -28.86
CA ALA A 84 12.10 -3.43 -27.47
C ALA A 84 11.17 -4.65 -27.34
N GLY A 85 10.34 -4.91 -28.36
CA GLY A 85 9.36 -5.99 -28.35
C GLY A 85 9.97 -7.39 -28.51
N GLU A 86 11.16 -7.55 -29.09
CA GLU A 86 11.79 -8.88 -29.23
C GLU A 86 12.44 -9.36 -27.94
N ALA A 87 13.07 -8.47 -27.17
CA ALA A 87 13.62 -8.81 -25.85
C ALA A 87 12.50 -9.09 -24.84
N LEU A 88 11.42 -8.29 -24.88
CA LEU A 88 10.27 -8.48 -24.01
C LEU A 88 9.44 -9.72 -24.40
N LYS A 89 9.33 -10.05 -25.70
CA LYS A 89 8.68 -11.29 -26.16
C LYS A 89 9.40 -12.53 -25.65
N ARG A 90 10.74 -12.55 -25.62
CA ARG A 90 11.49 -13.70 -25.09
C ARG A 90 11.24 -13.91 -23.59
N ILE A 91 11.23 -12.82 -22.81
CA ILE A 91 10.93 -12.88 -21.38
C ILE A 91 9.45 -13.26 -21.15
N GLN A 92 8.53 -12.74 -21.97
CA GLN A 92 7.11 -13.05 -21.87
C GLN A 92 6.76 -14.45 -22.38
N GLU A 93 7.47 -15.00 -23.36
CA GLU A 93 7.32 -16.37 -23.85
C GLU A 93 7.88 -17.35 -22.81
N GLU A 94 9.05 -17.07 -22.20
CA GLU A 94 9.55 -17.85 -21.05
C GLU A 94 8.63 -17.76 -19.83
N GLU A 95 8.08 -16.59 -19.51
CA GLU A 95 7.15 -16.42 -18.40
C GLU A 95 5.77 -17.01 -18.69
N ALA A 96 5.28 -16.95 -19.93
CA ALA A 96 4.01 -17.55 -20.36
C ALA A 96 4.11 -19.08 -20.46
N GLU A 97 5.23 -19.62 -20.88
CA GLU A 97 5.50 -21.06 -20.87
C GLU A 97 5.64 -21.57 -19.42
N ARG A 98 6.29 -20.79 -18.53
CA ARG A 98 6.29 -21.05 -17.08
C ARG A 98 4.92 -20.82 -16.43
N ALA A 99 4.07 -19.92 -16.92
CA ALA A 99 2.75 -19.64 -16.37
C ALA A 99 1.69 -20.66 -16.84
N ALA A 100 1.79 -21.14 -18.08
CA ALA A 100 0.99 -22.22 -18.63
C ALA A 100 1.27 -23.54 -17.91
N ASN A 101 2.54 -23.82 -17.57
CA ASN A 101 2.91 -24.95 -16.71
C ASN A 101 2.49 -24.77 -15.23
N ARG A 102 2.25 -23.54 -14.76
CA ARG A 102 1.89 -23.25 -13.36
C ARG A 102 0.40 -23.40 -13.03
N HIS A 103 -0.49 -23.54 -14.00
CA HIS A 103 -1.93 -23.70 -13.72
C HIS A 103 -2.31 -25.08 -13.12
N SER A 104 -1.33 -25.99 -12.96
CA SER A 104 -1.49 -27.29 -12.29
C SER A 104 -0.45 -27.55 -11.19
N GLU A 105 0.31 -26.54 -10.75
CA GLU A 105 1.19 -26.70 -9.60
C GLU A 105 0.60 -26.04 -8.35
N LYS A 106 0.20 -26.89 -7.40
CA LYS A 106 -0.18 -26.45 -6.05
C LYS A 106 0.93 -25.55 -5.51
N ILE A 107 0.61 -24.29 -5.21
CA ILE A 107 1.54 -23.34 -4.61
C ILE A 107 2.17 -24.02 -3.38
N PRO A 108 3.50 -24.23 -3.35
CA PRO A 108 4.11 -25.07 -2.33
C PRO A 108 4.28 -24.26 -1.03
N TYR A 109 3.19 -24.06 -0.30
CA TYR A 109 3.19 -23.32 0.98
C TYR A 109 4.24 -23.84 1.96
N ARG A 110 4.47 -25.16 1.96
CA ARG A 110 5.47 -25.83 2.80
C ARG A 110 6.92 -25.52 2.41
N ALA A 111 7.17 -25.09 1.17
CA ALA A 111 8.51 -24.73 0.72
C ALA A 111 8.95 -23.37 1.29
N PHE A 112 8.04 -22.42 1.49
CA PHE A 112 8.37 -21.12 2.11
C PHE A 112 8.94 -21.29 3.53
N PHE A 113 8.37 -22.18 4.32
CA PHE A 113 8.87 -22.50 5.67
C PHE A 113 10.24 -23.17 5.70
N LYS A 114 10.78 -23.63 4.55
CA LYS A 114 12.14 -24.17 4.46
C LYS A 114 13.18 -23.11 4.10
N VAL A 115 12.75 -21.92 3.66
CA VAL A 115 13.65 -20.85 3.25
C VAL A 115 14.11 -20.06 4.48
N PRO A 116 15.42 -19.92 4.74
CA PRO A 116 15.92 -19.19 5.90
C PRO A 116 15.55 -17.71 5.85
N ALA A 117 15.56 -17.09 4.66
CA ALA A 117 15.17 -15.69 4.48
C ALA A 117 13.71 -15.40 4.90
N PHE A 118 12.82 -16.38 4.77
CA PHE A 118 11.43 -16.26 5.22
C PHE A 118 11.35 -16.13 6.76
N TRP A 119 12.10 -16.96 7.49
CA TRP A 119 12.19 -16.86 8.95
C TRP A 119 12.88 -15.59 9.40
N SER A 120 13.96 -15.16 8.74
CA SER A 120 14.62 -13.88 9.03
C SER A 120 13.64 -12.72 8.88
N MET A 121 12.85 -12.70 7.80
CA MET A 121 11.81 -11.68 7.58
C MET A 121 10.77 -11.68 8.71
N ILE A 122 10.27 -12.85 9.10
CA ILE A 122 9.29 -12.99 10.20
C ILE A 122 9.85 -12.47 11.51
N ILE A 123 11.05 -12.90 11.91
CA ILE A 123 11.67 -12.54 13.18
C ILE A 123 11.95 -11.03 13.22
N VAL A 124 12.48 -10.48 12.13
CA VAL A 124 12.74 -9.03 12.02
C VAL A 124 11.43 -8.25 12.11
N HIS A 125 10.39 -8.62 11.36
CA HIS A 125 9.09 -7.96 11.43
C HIS A 125 8.44 -8.09 12.81
N PHE A 126 8.56 -9.25 13.46
CA PHE A 126 8.03 -9.45 14.80
C PHE A 126 8.76 -8.55 15.81
N GLY A 127 10.09 -8.54 15.80
CA GLY A 127 10.89 -7.71 16.68
C GLY A 127 10.63 -6.21 16.48
N GLU A 128 10.52 -5.77 15.22
CA GLU A 128 10.18 -4.39 14.88
C GLU A 128 8.79 -4.01 15.44
N ASN A 129 7.77 -4.83 15.19
CA ASN A 129 6.42 -4.54 15.67
C ASN A 129 6.34 -4.59 17.20
N TRP A 130 6.93 -5.60 17.83
CA TRP A 130 6.96 -5.73 19.29
C TRP A 130 7.61 -4.53 19.96
N GLY A 131 8.81 -4.14 19.48
CA GLY A 131 9.53 -2.99 20.01
C GLY A 131 8.75 -1.69 19.84
N LYS A 132 8.18 -1.47 18.65
CA LYS A 132 7.37 -0.27 18.35
C LYS A 132 6.13 -0.17 19.23
N PHE A 133 5.37 -1.26 19.39
CA PHE A 133 4.16 -1.25 20.22
C PHE A 133 4.48 -1.14 21.70
N THR A 134 5.54 -1.78 22.17
CA THR A 134 5.99 -1.67 23.56
C THR A 134 6.41 -0.24 23.88
N LEU A 135 7.22 0.40 23.03
CA LEU A 135 7.57 1.81 23.21
C LEU A 135 6.31 2.68 23.20
N MET A 136 5.42 2.51 22.23
CA MET A 136 4.19 3.30 22.15
C MET A 136 3.30 3.17 23.40
N ALA A 137 3.13 1.96 23.94
CA ALA A 137 2.28 1.71 25.09
C ALA A 137 2.88 2.21 26.41
N TRP A 138 4.20 2.06 26.59
CA TRP A 138 4.86 2.31 27.87
C TRP A 138 5.49 3.71 27.97
N MET A 139 5.79 4.38 26.85
CA MET A 139 6.40 5.72 26.86
C MET A 139 5.57 6.77 27.62
N PRO A 140 4.23 6.86 27.45
CA PRO A 140 3.43 7.84 28.20
C PRO A 140 3.43 7.56 29.71
N ILE A 141 3.44 6.27 30.09
CA ILE A 141 3.43 5.83 31.48
C ILE A 141 4.77 6.14 32.13
N TYR A 142 5.88 5.83 31.45
CA TYR A 142 7.24 6.10 31.94
C TYR A 142 7.45 7.60 32.18
N TYR A 143 7.16 8.45 31.19
CA TYR A 143 7.36 9.90 31.35
C TYR A 143 6.54 10.54 32.45
N LYS A 144 5.34 10.02 32.71
CA LYS A 144 4.49 10.48 33.81
C LYS A 144 4.94 9.95 35.17
N ALA A 145 5.32 8.67 35.27
CA ALA A 145 5.56 8.00 36.55
C ALA A 145 6.98 8.20 37.10
N THR A 146 8.02 8.24 36.26
CA THR A 146 9.42 8.35 36.72
C THR A 146 10.00 9.75 36.54
N LEU A 147 9.57 10.51 35.53
CA LEU A 147 10.12 11.84 35.21
C LEU A 147 9.27 13.01 35.74
N GLY A 148 8.02 12.76 36.17
CA GLY A 148 7.14 13.79 36.75
C GLY A 148 6.83 14.96 35.80
N LEU A 149 7.05 14.78 34.50
CA LEU A 149 6.93 15.85 33.50
C LEU A 149 5.45 16.17 33.23
N GLY A 150 5.17 17.47 33.06
CA GLY A 150 3.84 17.95 32.65
C GLY A 150 3.45 17.41 31.27
N LEU A 151 2.14 17.21 31.05
CA LEU A 151 1.57 16.53 29.88
C LEU A 151 2.13 17.02 28.53
N GLY A 152 2.46 18.31 28.41
CA GLY A 152 3.03 18.91 27.19
C GLY A 152 4.47 18.46 26.85
N TRP A 153 5.34 18.30 27.84
CA TRP A 153 6.72 17.84 27.61
C TRP A 153 6.79 16.34 27.31
N CYS A 154 5.88 15.55 27.89
CA CYS A 154 5.74 14.13 27.58
C CYS A 154 5.43 13.90 26.10
N SER A 155 4.53 14.69 25.51
CA SER A 155 4.19 14.59 24.09
C SER A 155 5.37 14.93 23.17
N VAL A 156 6.15 15.97 23.51
CA VAL A 156 7.34 16.36 22.72
C VAL A 156 8.40 15.26 22.76
N LEU A 157 8.66 14.66 23.93
CA LEU A 157 9.63 13.58 24.08
C LEU A 157 9.17 12.27 23.44
N SER A 158 7.86 11.98 23.46
CA SER A 158 7.31 10.78 22.80
C SER A 158 7.43 10.82 21.28
N ILE A 159 7.50 11.99 20.66
CA ILE A 159 7.66 12.16 19.20
C ILE A 159 9.14 12.00 18.77
N LEU A 160 10.08 12.24 19.68
CA LEU A 160 11.53 12.21 19.41
C LEU A 160 12.03 10.91 18.75
N PRO A 161 11.73 9.70 19.25
CA PRO A 161 12.19 8.46 18.60
C PRO A 161 11.63 8.26 17.19
N TYR A 162 10.41 8.76 16.92
CA TYR A 162 9.82 8.71 15.58
C TYR A 162 10.51 9.68 14.62
N VAL A 163 10.82 10.89 15.07
CA VAL A 163 11.58 11.88 14.28
C VAL A 163 12.98 11.39 13.98
N LEU A 164 13.68 10.82 14.97
CA LEU A 164 14.99 10.20 14.77
C LEU A 164 14.92 9.04 13.77
N GLY A 165 13.89 8.20 13.84
CA GLY A 165 13.66 7.15 12.85
C GLY A 165 13.46 7.67 11.42
N ILE A 166 12.76 8.78 11.25
CA ILE A 166 12.61 9.45 9.94
C ILE A 166 13.95 10.01 9.45
N CYS A 167 14.73 10.67 10.31
CA CYS A 167 16.04 11.20 9.94
C CYS A 167 17.03 10.09 9.55
N VAL A 168 17.04 8.98 10.30
CA VAL A 168 17.91 7.82 10.00
C VAL A 168 17.47 7.10 8.73
N SER A 169 16.17 6.94 8.50
CA SER A 169 15.67 6.29 7.27
C SER A 169 15.96 7.12 6.02
N THR A 170 15.83 8.45 6.09
CA THR A 170 16.16 9.36 4.98
C THR A 170 17.66 9.39 4.67
N THR A 171 18.54 9.33 5.67
CA THR A 171 19.99 9.20 5.44
C THR A 171 20.37 7.83 4.94
N GLY A 172 19.78 6.75 5.48
CA GLY A 172 20.00 5.40 4.99
C GLY A 172 19.58 5.22 3.52
N ALA A 173 18.48 5.87 3.11
CA ALA A 173 18.01 5.88 1.72
C ALA A 173 18.89 6.73 0.78
N ALA A 174 19.66 7.70 1.31
CA ALA A 174 20.60 8.49 0.53
C ALA A 174 21.96 7.80 0.35
N ILE A 175 22.26 6.79 1.17
CA ILE A 175 23.51 6.01 1.15
C ILE A 175 23.36 4.72 0.31
N ALA A 176 22.14 4.24 0.12
CA ALA A 176 21.80 3.08 -0.72
C ALA A 176 21.64 3.47 -2.19
#